data_AF-A0A7C4NEZ1-F1
#
_entry.id   AF-A0A7C4NEZ1-F1
#
_cell.length_a   1.000
_cell.length_b   1.000
_cell.length_c   1.000
_cell.angle_alpha   90.00
_cell.angle_beta   90.00
_cell.angle_gamma   90.00
#
_symmetry.space_group_name_H-M   'P 1'
#
loop_
_entity.id
_entity.type
_entity.pdbx_description
1 polymer ?
#
loop_
_entity_poly.entity_id
_entity_poly.type
_entity_poly.pdbx_seq_one_letter_code
_entity_poly.pdbx_strand_id
1 'polypeptide(L)'
;IITTLGLIVGLHSGTHSKLAVIGGILTIAIADAFSDALGIHMSEESEAKHSSKEIWESTASTFLFKFTFALTFIVPVIMFDLTTAIIASVIWGIILIGFFSYIIAREQKENAWNTVFEHLIIVVVVVIIAHLIGDCIASIFG
;
A
#
# COMPACT_ATOMS: atom_id res chain seq x y z
N ILE A 1 1.44 0.60 -0.07
CA ILE A 1 0.86 0.97 1.26
C ILE A 1 -0.65 1.15 1.16
N ILE A 2 -1.16 2.15 0.42
CA ILE A 2 -2.61 2.40 0.31
C ILE A 2 -3.37 1.16 -0.19
N THR A 3 -2.90 0.55 -1.28
CA THR A 3 -3.49 -0.68 -1.84
C THR A 3 -3.54 -1.82 -0.81
N THR A 4 -2.43 -2.06 -0.10
CA THR A 4 -2.33 -3.08 0.94
C THR A 4 -3.29 -2.80 2.10
N LEU A 5 -3.36 -1.56 2.59
CA LEU A 5 -4.31 -1.14 3.64
C LEU A 5 -5.76 -1.36 3.24
N GLY A 6 -6.13 -0.89 2.04
CA GLY A 6 -7.48 -1.10 1.51
C GLY A 6 -7.83 -2.58 1.44
N LEU A 7 -6.92 -3.40 0.91
CA LEU A 7 -7.13 -4.84 0.81
C LEU A 7 -7.32 -5.50 2.19
N ILE A 8 -6.43 -5.26 3.16
CA ILE A 8 -6.52 -5.94 4.46
C ILE A 8 -7.77 -5.52 5.24
N VAL A 9 -8.17 -4.25 5.14
CA VAL A 9 -9.37 -3.74 5.81
C VAL A 9 -10.62 -4.34 5.16
N GLY A 10 -10.70 -4.35 3.83
CA GLY A 10 -11.83 -4.93 3.10
C GLY A 10 -11.95 -6.45 3.27
N LEU A 11 -10.83 -7.17 3.29
CA LEU A 11 -10.82 -8.61 3.56
C LEU A 11 -11.21 -8.91 5.01
N HIS A 12 -10.77 -8.08 5.96
CA HIS A 12 -11.16 -8.20 7.35
C HIS A 12 -12.68 -8.03 7.53
N SER A 13 -13.28 -6.97 6.97
CA SER A 13 -14.75 -6.80 7.05
C SER A 13 -15.51 -7.87 6.28
N GLY A 14 -15.04 -8.22 5.08
CA GLY A 14 -15.74 -9.17 4.23
C GLY A 14 -15.67 -10.62 4.70
N THR A 15 -14.66 -11.02 5.47
CA THR A 15 -14.43 -12.45 5.78
C THR A 15 -14.18 -12.77 7.25
N HIS A 16 -13.78 -11.78 8.05
CA HIS A 16 -13.23 -11.99 9.40
C HIS A 16 -12.14 -13.08 9.49
N SER A 17 -11.46 -13.37 8.38
CA SER A 17 -10.49 -14.47 8.27
C SER A 17 -9.06 -13.95 8.23
N LYS A 18 -8.29 -14.27 9.28
CA LYS A 18 -6.85 -13.99 9.33
C LYS A 18 -6.08 -14.65 8.19
N LEU A 19 -6.51 -15.85 7.76
CA LEU A 19 -5.91 -16.55 6.62
C LEU A 19 -6.14 -15.78 5.32
N ALA A 20 -7.36 -15.28 5.08
CA ALA A 20 -7.67 -14.48 3.91
C ALA A 20 -6.82 -13.20 3.87
N VAL A 21 -6.67 -12.52 5.00
CA VAL A 21 -5.82 -11.32 5.12
C VAL A 21 -4.35 -11.62 4.81
N ILE A 22 -3.77 -12.67 5.38
CA ILE A 22 -2.36 -13.06 5.12
C ILE A 22 -2.17 -13.41 3.64
N GLY A 23 -3.06 -14.24 3.07
CA GLY A 23 -3.02 -14.60 1.66
C GLY A 23 -3.17 -13.40 0.73
N GLY A 24 -4.03 -12.45 1.11
CA GLY A 24 -4.22 -11.17 0.43
C GLY A 24 -2.94 -10.34 0.42
N ILE A 25 -2.29 -10.14 1.57
CA ILE A 25 -1.04 -9.35 1.67
C ILE A 25 0.06 -9.97 0.80
N LEU A 26 0.30 -11.28 0.93
CA LEU A 26 1.37 -11.95 0.18
C LEU A 26 1.13 -11.89 -1.33
N THR A 27 -0.09 -12.17 -1.77
CA THR A 27 -0.43 -12.17 -3.19
C THR A 27 -0.34 -10.76 -3.78
N ILE A 28 -0.89 -9.75 -3.08
CA ILE A 28 -0.85 -8.38 -3.60
C ILE A 28 0.55 -7.78 -3.53
N ALA A 29 1.35 -8.11 -2.52
CA ALA A 29 2.72 -7.62 -2.42
C ALA A 29 3.56 -8.01 -3.65
N ILE A 30 3.35 -9.23 -4.17
CA ILE A 30 4.01 -9.70 -5.38
C ILE A 30 3.40 -9.04 -6.62
N ALA A 31 2.08 -9.14 -6.79
CA ALA A 31 1.40 -8.70 -8.00
C ALA A 31 1.48 -7.17 -8.23
N ASP A 32 1.22 -6.38 -7.19
CA ASP A 32 1.27 -4.90 -7.22
C ASP A 32 2.71 -4.43 -7.49
N ALA A 33 3.69 -4.98 -6.76
CA ALA A 33 5.09 -4.57 -6.93
C ALA A 33 5.63 -4.86 -8.33
N PHE A 34 5.30 -6.01 -8.93
CA PHE A 34 5.67 -6.29 -10.32
C PHE A 34 4.92 -5.39 -11.30
N SER A 35 3.61 -5.18 -11.11
CA SER A 35 2.78 -4.34 -11.98
C SER A 35 3.32 -2.90 -12.04
N ASP A 36 3.65 -2.31 -10.90
CA ASP A 36 4.17 -0.95 -10.85
C ASP A 36 5.61 -0.85 -11.34
N ALA A 37 6.46 -1.83 -11.02
CA ALA A 37 7.84 -1.84 -11.52
C ALA A 37 7.88 -1.88 -13.05
N LEU A 38 7.03 -2.71 -13.67
CA LEU A 38 6.88 -2.73 -15.12
C LEU A 38 6.25 -1.44 -15.65
N GLY A 39 5.29 -0.86 -14.94
CA GLY A 39 4.72 0.45 -15.30
C GLY A 39 5.77 1.56 -15.36
N ILE A 40 6.65 1.62 -14.35
CA ILE A 40 7.79 2.55 -14.34
C ILE A 40 8.78 2.21 -15.45
N HIS A 41 9.12 0.93 -15.65
CA HIS A 41 10.00 0.50 -16.75
C HIS A 41 9.53 1.03 -18.10
N MET A 42 8.24 0.82 -18.41
CA MET A 42 7.64 1.26 -19.67
C MET A 42 7.56 2.78 -19.77
N SER A 43 7.31 3.49 -18.65
CA SER A 43 7.31 4.95 -18.61
C SER A 43 8.70 5.52 -18.96
N GLU A 44 9.74 5.01 -18.30
CA GLU A 44 11.13 5.45 -18.52
C GLU A 44 11.65 5.10 -19.92
N GLU A 45 11.31 3.91 -20.43
CA GLU A 45 11.63 3.50 -21.81
C GLU A 45 10.95 4.40 -22.85
N SER A 46 9.70 4.79 -22.61
CA SER A 46 8.92 5.66 -23.50
C SER A 46 9.46 7.09 -23.59
N GLU A 47 10.17 7.56 -22.56
CA GLU A 47 10.79 8.90 -22.58
C GLU A 47 11.99 8.99 -23.52
N ALA A 48 12.63 7.86 -23.87
CA ALA A 48 13.82 7.79 -24.72
C ALA A 48 14.99 8.72 -24.33
N LYS A 49 15.03 9.15 -23.05
CA LYS A 49 16.10 10.00 -22.48
C LYS A 49 17.06 9.24 -21.58
N HIS A 50 16.59 8.14 -20.98
CA HIS A 50 17.33 7.38 -19.99
C HIS A 50 18.06 6.20 -20.62
N SER A 51 19.23 5.87 -20.07
CA SER A 51 19.99 4.70 -20.47
C SER A 51 19.31 3.41 -19.98
N SER A 52 19.54 2.30 -20.67
CA SER A 52 19.02 0.99 -20.25
C SER A 52 19.37 0.64 -18.80
N LYS A 53 20.54 1.07 -18.32
CA LYS A 53 20.95 0.87 -16.93
C LYS A 53 20.05 1.64 -15.95
N GLU A 54 19.78 2.91 -16.21
CA GLU A 54 18.92 3.74 -15.37
C GLU A 54 17.48 3.22 -15.35
N ILE A 55 16.95 2.77 -16.49
CA ILE A 55 15.62 2.16 -16.60
C ILE A 55 15.53 0.90 -15.72
N TRP A 56 16.54 0.02 -15.75
CA TRP A 56 16.55 -1.17 -14.91
C TRP A 56 16.73 -0.85 -13.42
N GLU A 57 17.50 0.20 -13.10
CA GLU A 57 17.67 0.67 -11.72
C GLU A 57 16.36 1.20 -11.13
N SER A 58 15.60 2.01 -11.88
CA SER A 58 14.29 2.51 -11.43
C SER A 58 13.27 1.38 -11.29
N THR A 59 13.30 0.40 -12.21
CA THR A 59 12.45 -0.80 -12.18
C THR A 59 12.72 -1.62 -10.91
N ALA A 60 13.99 -1.98 -10.68
CA ALA A 60 14.38 -2.79 -9.53
C ALA A 60 14.12 -2.07 -8.20
N SER A 61 14.37 -0.76 -8.15
CA SER A 61 14.10 0.07 -6.97
C SER A 61 12.60 0.13 -6.66
N THR A 62 11.77 0.33 -7.69
CA THR A 62 10.30 0.35 -7.54
C THR A 62 9.79 -0.99 -7.02
N PHE A 63 10.22 -2.09 -7.61
CA PHE A 63 9.84 -3.44 -7.17
C PHE A 63 10.24 -3.66 -5.71
N LEU A 64 11.52 -3.46 -5.37
CA LEU A 64 12.04 -3.77 -4.05
C LEU A 64 11.40 -2.91 -2.97
N PHE A 65 11.19 -1.62 -3.24
CA PHE A 65 10.51 -0.73 -2.32
C PHE A 65 9.06 -1.18 -2.08
N LYS A 66 8.26 -1.35 -3.15
CA LYS A 66 6.86 -1.75 -3.01
C LYS A 66 6.72 -3.11 -2.33
N PHE A 67 7.49 -4.10 -2.75
CA PHE A 67 7.46 -5.45 -2.20
C PHE A 67 7.81 -5.44 -0.70
N THR A 68 8.93 -4.81 -0.33
CA THR A 68 9.41 -4.80 1.06
C THR A 68 8.41 -4.10 1.99
N PHE A 69 7.92 -2.91 1.61
CA PHE A 69 6.96 -2.19 2.45
C PHE A 69 5.60 -2.90 2.52
N ALA A 70 5.14 -3.56 1.46
CA ALA A 70 3.93 -4.37 1.52
C ALA A 70 4.08 -5.54 2.51
N LEU A 71 5.24 -6.20 2.55
CA LEU A 71 5.49 -7.30 3.50
C LEU A 71 5.51 -6.86 4.96
N THR A 72 5.82 -5.59 5.26
CA THR A 72 5.77 -5.10 6.65
C THR A 72 4.39 -5.22 7.29
N PHE A 73 3.31 -5.20 6.49
CA PHE A 73 1.93 -5.37 6.96
C PHE A 73 1.62 -6.79 7.45
N ILE A 74 2.47 -7.76 7.15
CA ILE A 74 2.32 -9.11 7.71
C ILE A 74 2.64 -9.12 9.21
N VAL A 75 3.56 -8.25 9.66
CA VAL A 75 4.04 -8.27 11.04
C VAL A 75 2.91 -8.04 12.05
N PRO A 76 2.08 -6.98 11.96
CA PRO A 76 0.95 -6.82 12.87
C PRO A 76 -0.04 -7.98 12.79
N VAL A 77 -0.29 -8.51 11.59
CA VAL A 77 -1.24 -9.61 11.38
C VAL A 77 -0.78 -10.88 12.06
N ILE A 78 0.50 -11.23 12.02
CA ILE A 78 0.99 -12.43 12.71
C ILE A 78 0.99 -12.22 14.24
N MET A 79 1.40 -11.03 14.71
CA MET A 79 1.62 -10.75 16.13
C MET A 79 0.34 -10.58 16.96
N PHE A 80 -0.75 -10.09 16.36
CA PHE A 80 -1.97 -9.74 17.09
C PHE A 80 -3.18 -10.59 16.67
N ASP A 81 -4.26 -10.50 17.45
CA ASP A 81 -5.58 -10.91 17.01
C ASP A 81 -6.04 -10.06 15.82
N LEU A 82 -7.02 -10.54 15.06
CA LEU A 82 -7.34 -9.95 13.76
C LEU A 82 -7.78 -8.48 13.88
N THR A 83 -8.63 -8.14 14.85
CA THR A 83 -9.10 -6.76 15.02
C THR A 83 -7.96 -5.83 15.44
N THR A 84 -7.17 -6.23 16.44
CA THR A 84 -6.01 -5.46 16.89
C THR A 84 -4.95 -5.33 15.79
N ALA A 85 -4.74 -6.39 15.00
CA ALA A 85 -3.80 -6.41 13.88
C ALA A 85 -4.19 -5.40 12.79
N ILE A 86 -5.48 -5.26 12.48
CA ILE A 86 -5.95 -4.30 11.49
C ILE A 86 -5.78 -2.87 11.99
N ILE A 87 -6.11 -2.59 13.26
CA ILE A 87 -5.87 -1.27 13.87
C ILE A 87 -4.38 -0.92 13.84
N ALA A 88 -3.52 -1.84 14.26
CA ALA A 88 -2.07 -1.66 14.23
C ALA A 88 -1.55 -1.46 12.80
N SER A 89 -2.10 -2.18 11.82
CA SER A 89 -1.76 -2.02 10.40
C SER A 89 -2.17 -0.65 9.85
N VAL A 90 -3.36 -0.15 10.21
CA VAL A 90 -3.81 1.20 9.82
C VAL A 90 -2.88 2.26 10.39
N ILE A 91 -2.53 2.17 11.68
CA ILE A 91 -1.58 3.08 12.33
C ILE A 91 -0.22 3.02 11.61
N TRP A 92 0.29 1.81 11.35
CA TRP A 92 1.55 1.61 10.63
C TRP A 92 1.54 2.24 9.24
N GLY A 93 0.44 2.05 8.51
CA GLY A 93 0.24 2.64 7.19
C GLY A 93 0.20 4.17 7.20
N ILE A 94 -0.49 4.77 8.18
CA ILE A 94 -0.51 6.22 8.39
C ILE A 94 0.90 6.74 8.70
N ILE A 95 1.65 6.06 9.56
CA ILE A 95 3.04 6.42 9.89
C ILE A 95 3.91 6.39 8.64
N LEU A 96 3.86 5.32 7.85
CA LEU A 96 4.67 5.20 6.62
C LEU A 96 4.31 6.27 5.59
N ILE A 97 3.02 6.48 5.32
CA ILE A 97 2.59 7.51 4.35
C ILE A 97 2.96 8.90 4.83
N GLY A 98 2.73 9.22 6.11
CA GLY A 98 3.10 10.51 6.67
C GLY A 98 4.62 10.74 6.61
N PHE A 99 5.41 9.73 6.96
CA PHE A 99 6.87 9.79 6.90
C PHE A 99 7.39 10.02 5.48
N PHE A 100 6.96 9.22 4.50
CA PHE A 100 7.41 9.40 3.11
C PHE A 100 6.92 10.70 2.50
N SER A 101 5.67 11.09 2.75
CA SER A 101 5.12 12.36 2.26
C SER A 101 5.90 13.56 2.81
N TYR A 102 6.28 13.51 4.08
CA TYR A 102 7.07 14.57 4.70
C TYR A 102 8.46 14.69 4.08
N ILE A 103 9.15 13.56 3.88
CA ILE A 103 10.50 13.55 3.27
C ILE A 103 10.46 14.09 1.84
N ILE A 104 9.55 13.57 1.02
CA ILE A 104 9.44 13.96 -0.40
C ILE A 104 9.13 15.45 -0.52
N ALA A 105 8.16 15.96 0.25
CA ALA A 105 7.79 17.37 0.21
C ALA A 105 8.92 18.28 0.68
N ARG A 106 9.72 17.85 1.67
CA ARG A 106 10.92 18.57 2.13
C ARG A 106 11.98 18.64 1.04
N GLU A 107 12.22 17.56 0.31
CA GLU A 107 13.17 17.53 -0.82
C GLU A 107 12.70 18.40 -1.98
N GLN A 108 11.39 18.40 -2.26
CA GLN A 108 10.76 19.21 -3.31
C GLN A 108 10.56 20.69 -2.91
N LYS A 109 10.97 21.09 -1.69
CA LYS A 109 10.76 22.44 -1.12
C LYS A 109 9.30 22.90 -1.11
N GLU A 110 8.38 21.95 -1.06
CA GLU A 110 6.95 22.19 -0.92
C GLU A 110 6.53 22.30 0.55
N ASN A 111 5.27 22.67 0.80
CA ASN A 111 4.73 22.68 2.15
C ASN A 111 4.47 21.24 2.63
N ALA A 112 5.42 20.70 3.39
CA ALA A 112 5.38 19.31 3.84
C ALA A 112 4.12 18.93 4.62
N TRP A 113 3.55 19.85 5.41
CA TRP A 113 2.33 19.55 6.15
C TRP A 113 1.13 19.40 5.22
N ASN A 114 1.01 20.26 4.20
CA ASN A 114 -0.09 20.18 3.25
C ASN A 114 -0.09 18.85 2.48
N THR A 115 1.07 18.45 1.94
CA THR A 115 1.23 17.16 1.24
C THR A 115 0.95 15.96 2.13
N VAL A 116 1.39 15.98 3.39
CA VAL A 116 1.07 14.92 4.36
C VAL A 116 -0.45 14.83 4.60
N PHE A 117 -1.12 15.97 4.80
CA PHE A 117 -2.57 15.98 5.00
C PHE A 117 -3.33 15.44 3.80
N GLU A 118 -2.97 15.85 2.58
CA GLU A 118 -3.60 15.36 1.34
C GLU A 118 -3.48 13.84 1.22
N HIS A 119 -2.28 13.28 1.39
CA HIS A 119 -2.09 11.83 1.30
C HIS A 119 -2.79 11.06 2.42
N LEU A 120 -2.82 11.59 3.65
CA LEU A 120 -3.55 10.95 4.76
C LEU A 120 -5.07 10.96 4.55
N ILE A 121 -5.63 12.02 3.95
CA ILE A 121 -7.05 12.06 3.57
C ILE A 121 -7.36 10.93 2.58
N ILE A 122 -6.52 10.74 1.56
CA ILE A 122 -6.68 9.65 0.59
C ILE A 122 -6.66 8.28 1.30
N VAL A 123 -5.73 8.08 2.24
CA VAL A 123 -5.67 6.83 3.03
C VAL A 123 -6.98 6.60 3.78
N VAL A 124 -7.50 7.61 4.49
CA VAL A 124 -8.75 7.50 5.25
C VAL A 124 -9.93 7.17 4.33
N VAL A 125 -10.04 7.85 3.19
CA VAL A 125 -11.09 7.59 2.20
C VAL A 125 -11.03 6.15 1.69
N VAL A 126 -9.84 5.67 1.31
CA VAL A 126 -9.65 4.29 0.83
C VAL A 126 -10.02 3.26 1.90
N VAL A 127 -9.61 3.48 3.15
CA VAL A 127 -9.92 2.59 4.27
C VAL A 127 -11.42 2.50 4.50
N ILE A 128 -12.13 3.64 4.52
CA ILE A 128 -13.60 3.66 4.70
C ILE A 128 -14.29 2.94 3.55
N ILE A 129 -13.94 3.27 2.31
CA ILE A 129 -14.57 2.66 1.12
C ILE A 129 -14.33 1.15 1.12
N ALA A 130 -13.10 0.70 1.37
CA ALA A 130 -12.78 -0.72 1.39
C ALA A 130 -13.53 -1.47 2.50
N HIS A 131 -13.65 -0.86 3.69
CA HIS A 131 -14.41 -1.44 4.79
C HIS A 131 -15.88 -1.66 4.41
N LEU A 132 -16.53 -0.61 3.89
CA LEU A 132 -17.93 -0.65 3.48
C LEU A 132 -18.19 -1.64 2.34
N ILE A 133 -17.28 -1.71 1.37
CA ILE A 133 -17.37 -2.70 0.29
C ILE A 133 -17.25 -4.12 0.86
N GLY A 134 -16.33 -4.35 1.79
CA GLY A 134 -16.19 -5.65 2.46
C GLY A 134 -17.46 -6.06 3.20
N ASP A 135 -18.04 -5.17 4.01
CA ASP A 135 -19.30 -5.42 4.72
C ASP A 135 -20.46 -5.71 3.74
N CYS A 136 -20.53 -4.96 2.64
CA CYS A 136 -21.52 -5.15 1.59
C CYS A 136 -21.40 -6.55 0.95
N ILE A 137 -20.18 -6.98 0.63
CA ILE A 137 -19.92 -8.31 0.08
C ILE A 137 -20.33 -9.39 1.09
N ALA A 138 -19.96 -9.25 2.37
CA ALA A 138 -20.34 -10.19 3.43
C ALA A 138 -21.87 -10.26 3.59
N SER A 139 -22.58 -9.14 3.54
CA SER A 139 -24.04 -9.12 3.68
C SER A 139 -24.77 -9.78 2.50
N ILE A 140 -24.19 -9.77 1.30
CA ILE A 140 -24.84 -10.31 0.09
C ILE A 140 -24.47 -11.79 -0.12
N PHE A 141 -23.22 -12.17 0.18
CA PHE A 141 -22.65 -13.47 -0.19
C PHE A 141 -22.18 -14.33 1.00
N GLY A 142 -22.16 -13.79 2.22
CA GLY A 142 -21.66 -14.43 3.44
C GLY A 142 -22.70 -15.21 4.23
#